data_AF-A0A6A6FA79-F1
#
_entry.id   AF-A0A6A6FA79-F1
#
_cell.length_a   1.000
_cell.length_b   1.000
_cell.length_c   1.000
_cell.angle_alpha   90.00
_cell.angle_beta   90.00
_cell.angle_gamma   90.00
#
_symmetry.space_group_name_H-M   'P 1'
#
loop_
_entity.id
_entity.type
_entity.pdbx_description
1 polymer ?
#
loop_
_entity_poly.entity_id
_entity_poly.type
_entity_poly.pdbx_seq_one_letter_code
_entity_poly.pdbx_strand_id
1 'polypeptide(L)'
;MNRYRTGGPSKATPTTLCQKCLKKGHYTYECTATQQERPYTSRPSRSQQLLNPKLAPKLSATLPPVDAKPAAKPESKLEDKTRTAKISILLFIGLGLLVFHGQITLEVSVCWSRLELTPEG
;
A
#
# COMPACT_ATOMS: atom_id res chain seq x y z
N MET A 1 -10.81 -5.25 -6.88
CA MET A 1 -9.88 -4.40 -7.65
C MET A 1 -9.29 -5.19 -8.82
N ASN A 2 -9.82 -5.04 -10.03
CA ASN A 2 -9.14 -5.53 -11.24
C ASN A 2 -8.34 -4.37 -11.83
N ARG A 3 -7.03 -4.34 -11.54
CA ARG A 3 -6.10 -3.44 -12.22
C ARG A 3 -5.75 -4.05 -13.58
N TYR A 4 -6.64 -3.89 -14.56
CA TYR A 4 -6.27 -4.15 -15.94
C TYR A 4 -5.30 -3.03 -16.35
N ARG A 5 -4.01 -3.35 -16.45
CA ARG A 5 -2.99 -2.44 -16.97
C ARG A 5 -3.21 -2.32 -18.48
N THR A 6 -3.86 -1.23 -18.89
CA THR A 6 -4.08 -0.89 -20.30
C THR A 6 -2.74 -0.51 -20.93
N GLY A 7 -2.24 -1.33 -21.84
CA GLY A 7 -1.07 -1.02 -22.69
C GLY A 7 0.28 -1.29 -22.04
N GLY A 8 0.74 -2.55 -22.08
CA GLY A 8 2.13 -2.93 -21.82
C GLY A 8 2.98 -2.93 -23.10
N PRO A 9 4.32 -2.87 -22.99
CA PRO A 9 5.22 -2.87 -24.14
C PRO A 9 5.02 -4.13 -25.00
N SER A 10 4.99 -3.94 -26.33
CA SER A 10 4.70 -4.98 -27.33
C SER A 10 5.78 -6.07 -27.43
N LYS A 11 6.97 -5.82 -26.86
CA LYS A 11 8.05 -6.80 -26.73
C LYS A 11 8.43 -6.99 -25.27
N ALA A 12 8.74 -8.24 -24.92
CA ALA A 12 9.14 -8.60 -23.57
C ALA A 12 10.51 -8.00 -23.25
N THR A 13 10.64 -7.42 -22.06
CA THR A 13 11.96 -7.05 -21.54
C THR A 13 12.80 -8.32 -21.31
N PRO A 14 14.13 -8.25 -21.40
CA PRO A 14 15.00 -9.40 -21.06
C PRO A 14 14.85 -9.84 -19.60
N THR A 15 14.22 -9.01 -18.75
CA THR A 15 13.88 -9.32 -17.35
C THR A 15 12.51 -9.99 -17.18
N THR A 16 11.65 -9.98 -18.20
CA THR A 16 10.32 -10.59 -18.14
C THR A 16 10.44 -12.10 -18.00
N LEU A 17 9.92 -12.65 -16.91
CA LEU A 17 9.82 -14.10 -16.68
C LEU A 17 8.50 -14.66 -17.20
N CYS A 18 8.58 -15.72 -17.99
CA CYS A 18 7.42 -16.47 -18.47
C CYS A 18 6.88 -17.40 -17.37
N GLN A 19 5.56 -17.40 -17.13
CA GLN A 19 4.94 -18.26 -16.11
C GLN A 19 4.86 -19.74 -16.51
N LYS A 20 4.96 -20.06 -17.80
CA LYS A 20 4.86 -21.45 -18.30
C LYS A 20 6.18 -22.21 -18.19
N CYS A 21 7.28 -21.61 -18.66
CA CYS A 21 8.58 -22.26 -18.72
C CYS A 21 9.60 -21.70 -17.71
N LEU A 22 9.25 -20.64 -16.98
CA LEU A 22 10.13 -19.96 -16.01
C LEU A 22 11.44 -19.41 -16.62
N LYS A 23 11.50 -19.28 -17.95
CA LYS A 23 12.60 -18.62 -18.67
C LYS A 23 12.34 -17.14 -18.87
N LYS A 24 13.42 -16.37 -19.02
CA LYS A 24 13.38 -14.93 -19.26
C LYS A 24 13.30 -14.60 -20.75
N GLY A 25 12.81 -13.42 -21.10
CA GLY A 25 12.92 -12.83 -22.44
C GLY A 25 11.69 -12.97 -23.34
N HIS A 26 10.57 -13.51 -22.86
CA HIS A 26 9.31 -13.56 -23.60
C HIS A 26 8.10 -13.50 -22.67
N TYR A 27 6.94 -13.10 -23.20
CA TYR A 27 5.68 -13.13 -22.47
C TYR A 27 5.07 -14.53 -22.47
N THR A 28 4.22 -14.80 -21.49
CA THR A 28 3.52 -16.09 -21.37
C THR A 28 2.73 -16.44 -22.64
N TYR A 29 2.19 -15.48 -23.39
CA TYR A 29 1.42 -15.77 -24.61
C TYR A 29 2.29 -16.17 -25.81
N GLU A 30 3.58 -15.80 -25.86
CA GLU A 30 4.53 -16.15 -26.94
C GLU A 30 5.34 -17.42 -26.63
N CYS A 31 5.08 -18.06 -25.49
CA CYS A 31 5.88 -19.20 -25.01
C CYS A 31 5.65 -20.46 -25.87
N THR A 32 6.67 -20.86 -26.63
CA THR A 32 6.73 -22.06 -27.48
C THR A 32 7.24 -23.30 -26.76
N ALA A 33 7.60 -23.19 -25.47
CA ALA A 33 8.13 -24.31 -24.69
C ALA A 33 7.16 -25.50 -24.68
N THR A 34 7.68 -26.67 -25.04
CA THR A 34 6.97 -27.94 -25.01
C THR A 34 6.61 -28.33 -23.57
N GLN A 35 5.61 -29.19 -23.36
CA GLN A 35 5.19 -29.57 -22.01
C GLN A 35 6.32 -30.16 -21.16
N GLN A 36 7.31 -30.78 -21.81
CA GLN A 36 8.41 -31.49 -21.15
C GLN A 36 9.47 -30.52 -20.64
N GLU A 37 9.59 -29.36 -21.30
CA GLU A 37 10.47 -28.27 -20.90
C GLU A 37 9.85 -27.42 -19.78
N ARG A 38 8.52 -27.48 -19.59
CA ARG A 38 7.84 -26.75 -18.52
C ARG A 38 8.18 -27.42 -17.19
N PRO A 39 9.00 -26.79 -16.33
CA PRO A 39 9.43 -27.45 -15.11
C PRO A 39 8.24 -27.61 -14.17
N TYR A 40 7.82 -28.85 -13.95
CA TYR A 40 6.93 -29.16 -12.84
C TYR A 40 7.77 -29.24 -11.57
N THR A 41 7.83 -28.13 -10.82
CA THR A 41 8.33 -28.19 -9.46
C THR A 41 7.26 -28.85 -8.61
N SER A 42 7.58 -29.97 -7.96
CA SER A 42 6.64 -30.67 -7.09
C SER A 42 6.15 -29.69 -6.02
N ARG A 43 4.85 -29.42 -5.98
CA ARG A 43 4.29 -28.56 -4.95
C ARG A 43 4.37 -29.32 -3.62
N PRO A 44 5.13 -28.83 -2.63
CA PRO A 44 5.25 -29.55 -1.37
C PRO A 44 3.88 -29.65 -0.74
N SER A 45 3.52 -30.85 -0.27
CA SER A 45 2.25 -31.06 0.42
C SER A 45 2.18 -30.18 1.68
N ARG A 46 0.98 -29.81 2.11
CA ARG A 46 0.80 -28.97 3.30
C ARG A 46 1.52 -29.55 4.53
N SER A 47 1.45 -30.87 4.72
CA SER A 47 2.18 -31.59 5.77
C SER A 47 3.69 -31.48 5.62
N GLN A 48 4.21 -31.56 4.39
CA GLN A 48 5.64 -31.42 4.11
C GLN A 48 6.14 -29.98 4.30
N GLN A 49 5.27 -28.98 4.12
CA GLN A 49 5.58 -27.58 4.45
C GLN A 49 5.73 -27.37 5.96
N LEU A 50 4.86 -28.02 6.75
CA LEU A 50 4.84 -27.95 8.22
C LEU A 50 6.05 -28.62 8.90
N LEU A 51 6.82 -29.44 8.18
CA LEU A 51 8.09 -30.00 8.68
C LEU A 51 9.16 -28.92 8.90
N ASN A 52 9.01 -27.75 8.24
CA ASN A 52 9.90 -26.63 8.49
C ASN A 52 9.51 -25.95 9.81
N PRO A 53 10.39 -25.89 10.82
CA PRO A 53 10.08 -25.27 12.11
C PRO A 53 9.80 -23.77 12.01
N LYS A 54 10.18 -23.14 10.89
CA LYS A 54 9.90 -21.73 10.56
C LYS A 54 8.49 -21.50 10.03
N LEU A 55 7.88 -22.52 9.41
CA LEU A 55 6.53 -22.48 8.85
C LEU A 55 5.50 -23.16 9.77
N ALA A 56 5.97 -23.85 10.80
CA ALA A 56 5.14 -24.40 11.85
C ALA A 56 4.36 -23.24 12.50
N PRO A 57 3.01 -23.27 12.47
CA PRO A 57 2.22 -22.30 13.20
C PRO A 57 2.56 -22.46 14.68
N LYS A 58 2.88 -21.34 15.34
CA LYS A 58 3.00 -21.33 16.80
C LYS A 58 1.61 -21.65 17.34
N LEU A 59 1.41 -22.90 17.73
CA LEU A 59 0.22 -23.30 18.46
C LEU A 59 0.21 -22.46 19.73
N SER A 60 -0.64 -21.44 19.78
CA SER A 60 -0.90 -20.65 20.97
C SER A 60 -1.54 -21.59 21.98
N ALA A 61 -0.69 -22.29 22.75
CA ALA A 61 -1.08 -23.17 23.84
C ALA A 61 -1.56 -22.33 25.01
N THR A 62 -2.68 -21.65 24.84
CA THR A 62 -3.55 -21.21 25.93
C THR A 62 -4.92 -21.04 25.30
N LEU A 63 -5.73 -22.11 25.32
CA LEU A 63 -7.17 -21.92 25.29
C LEU A 63 -7.47 -20.98 26.47
N PRO A 64 -8.13 -19.83 26.25
CA PRO A 64 -8.47 -18.96 27.36
C PRO A 64 -9.31 -19.77 28.37
N PRO A 65 -9.01 -19.69 29.67
CA PRO A 65 -9.85 -20.33 30.68
C PRO A 65 -11.28 -19.83 30.49
N VAL A 66 -12.23 -20.75 30.49
CA VAL A 66 -13.64 -20.50 30.13
C VAL A 66 -14.33 -19.55 31.11
N ASP A 67 -13.73 -19.27 32.28
CA ASP A 67 -14.37 -18.49 33.33
C ASP A 67 -13.39 -17.49 33.97
N ALA A 68 -13.04 -16.41 33.27
CA ALA A 68 -12.53 -15.21 33.93
C ALA A 68 -12.62 -13.97 33.03
N LYS A 69 -13.49 -13.05 33.43
CA LYS A 69 -13.43 -11.58 33.27
C LYS A 69 -12.19 -11.06 32.50
N PRO A 70 -12.35 -10.28 31.41
CA PRO A 70 -11.22 -9.79 30.62
C PRO A 70 -10.41 -8.76 31.42
N ALA A 71 -9.30 -9.21 32.00
CA ALA A 71 -8.25 -8.35 32.55
C ALA A 71 -7.05 -8.38 31.59
N ALA A 72 -7.05 -7.40 30.69
CA ALA A 72 -6.01 -7.16 29.70
C ALA A 72 -4.65 -6.83 30.34
N LYS A 73 -3.59 -7.51 29.87
CA LYS A 73 -2.19 -7.03 29.74
C LYS A 73 -1.44 -7.91 28.71
N PRO A 74 -0.38 -7.44 28.03
CA PRO A 74 -0.08 -6.11 27.50
C PRO A 74 0.08 -6.19 25.97
N GLU A 75 -0.78 -5.51 25.23
CA GLU A 75 -0.74 -5.48 23.78
C GLU A 75 0.45 -4.70 23.24
N SER A 76 1.10 -5.34 22.29
CA SER A 76 2.22 -4.88 21.49
C SER A 76 2.00 -3.49 20.89
N LYS A 77 3.05 -2.68 20.99
CA LYS A 77 3.44 -1.52 20.18
C LYS A 77 2.88 -1.51 18.73
N LEU A 78 1.57 -1.31 18.55
CA LEU A 78 0.91 -1.14 17.25
C LEU A 78 -0.14 -0.01 17.28
N GLU A 79 -0.10 0.89 18.27
CA GLU A 79 -1.00 2.06 18.26
C GLU A 79 -0.28 3.41 18.38
N ASP A 80 1.05 3.39 18.42
CA ASP A 80 1.82 4.59 18.73
C ASP A 80 2.11 5.41 17.46
N LYS A 81 2.59 4.76 16.40
CA LYS A 81 2.95 5.43 15.14
C LYS A 81 1.76 6.08 14.44
N THR A 82 0.58 5.48 14.57
CA THR A 82 -0.65 5.98 13.96
C THR A 82 -1.17 7.22 14.68
N ARG A 83 -0.97 7.33 16.00
CA ARG A 83 -1.37 8.51 16.79
C ARG A 83 -0.39 9.66 16.59
N THR A 84 0.91 9.41 16.59
CA THR A 84 1.92 10.45 16.28
C THR A 84 1.76 10.98 14.86
N ALA A 85 1.51 10.12 13.87
CA ALA A 85 1.28 10.54 12.49
C ALA A 85 -0.04 11.32 12.33
N LYS A 86 -1.13 10.90 12.99
CA LYS A 86 -2.42 11.61 12.96
C LYS A 86 -2.33 13.00 13.61
N ILE A 87 -1.64 13.12 14.75
CA ILE A 87 -1.43 14.41 15.43
C ILE A 87 -0.57 15.33 14.55
N SER A 88 0.49 14.81 13.94
CA SER A 88 1.33 15.58 13.03
C SER A 88 0.54 16.10 11.81
N ILE A 89 -0.26 15.26 11.16
CA ILE A 89 -1.08 15.67 10.00
C ILE A 89 -2.11 16.73 10.39
N LEU A 90 -2.79 16.59 11.53
CA LEU A 90 -3.77 17.58 12.00
C LEU A 90 -3.14 18.94 12.33
N LEU A 91 -1.91 18.96 12.88
CA LEU A 91 -1.18 20.19 13.12
C LEU A 91 -0.76 20.88 11.81
N PHE A 92 -0.31 20.12 10.80
CA PHE A 92 0.07 20.69 9.49
C PHE A 92 -1.12 21.24 8.71
N ILE A 93 -2.28 20.57 8.72
CA ILE A 93 -3.48 21.05 8.04
C ILE A 93 -4.03 22.30 8.74
N GLY A 94 -4.06 22.32 10.08
CA GLY A 94 -4.55 23.46 10.86
C GLY A 94 -3.71 24.72 10.68
N LEU A 95 -2.38 24.60 10.72
CA LEU A 95 -1.49 25.75 10.49
C LEU A 95 -1.58 26.26 9.04
N GLY A 96 -1.71 25.34 8.07
CA GLY A 96 -1.85 25.66 6.65
C GLY A 96 -3.12 26.45 6.34
N LEU A 97 -4.29 26.04 6.86
CA LEU A 97 -5.54 26.77 6.65
C LEU A 97 -5.49 28.20 7.21
N LEU A 98 -4.82 28.40 8.35
CA LEU A 98 -4.73 29.71 9.00
C LEU A 98 -3.85 30.69 8.19
N VAL A 99 -2.76 30.18 7.59
CA VAL A 99 -1.92 30.96 6.66
C VAL A 99 -2.62 31.19 5.32
N PHE A 100 -3.33 30.20 4.79
CA PHE A 100 -4.03 30.31 3.51
C PHE A 100 -5.20 31.31 3.59
N HIS A 101 -5.96 31.29 4.69
CA HIS A 101 -7.01 32.29 4.92
C HIS A 101 -6.44 33.69 5.19
N GLY A 102 -5.27 33.80 5.82
CA GLY A 102 -4.58 35.07 6.04
C GLY A 102 -4.04 35.71 4.75
N GLN A 103 -3.57 34.91 3.79
CA GLN A 103 -3.08 35.41 2.50
C GLN A 103 -4.23 35.87 1.58
N ILE A 104 -5.35 35.15 1.58
CA ILE A 104 -6.53 35.46 0.76
C ILE A 104 -7.19 36.77 1.19
N THR A 105 -7.28 37.08 2.49
CA THR A 105 -7.89 38.34 2.95
C THR A 105 -7.06 39.57 2.62
N LEU A 106 -5.73 39.47 2.62
CA LEU A 106 -4.84 40.56 2.22
C LEU A 106 -4.92 40.85 0.72
N GLU A 107 -4.95 39.81 -0.12
CA GLU A 107 -5.06 39.96 -1.59
C GLU A 107 -6.42 40.56 -2.02
N VAL A 108 -7.54 40.11 -1.43
CA VAL A 108 -8.87 40.65 -1.74
C VAL A 108 -9.03 42.10 -1.23
N SER A 109 -8.43 42.43 -0.07
CA SER A 109 -8.44 43.82 0.43
C SER A 109 -7.63 44.77 -0.45
N VAL A 110 -6.46 44.34 -0.94
CA VAL A 110 -5.63 45.17 -1.86
C VAL A 110 -6.30 45.28 -3.23
N CYS A 111 -6.99 44.24 -3.71
CA CYS A 111 -7.75 44.26 -4.96
C CYS A 111 -8.98 45.17 -4.89
N TRP A 112 -9.72 45.20 -3.76
CA TRP A 112 -10.84 46.13 -3.58
C TRP A 112 -10.37 47.59 -3.62
N SER A 113 -9.29 47.93 -2.91
CA SER A 113 -8.76 49.31 -2.90
C SER A 113 -8.19 49.80 -4.24
N ARG A 114 -7.90 48.92 -5.20
CA ARG A 114 -7.39 49.30 -6.53
C ARG A 114 -8.48 49.55 -7.58
N LEU A 115 -9.72 49.11 -7.33
CA LEU A 115 -10.82 49.20 -8.30
C LEU A 115 -11.67 50.48 -8.17
N GLU A 116 -11.49 51.29 -7.11
CA GLU A 116 -12.24 52.53 -6.84
C GLU A 116 -11.52 53.83 -7.29
N LEU A 117 -10.71 53.77 -8.35
CA LEU A 117 -10.00 54.93 -8.91
C LEU A 117 -10.17 55.10 -10.43
N THR A 118 -11.31 54.69 -10.99
CA THR A 118 -11.74 55.16 -12.31
C THR A 118 -12.92 56.12 -12.15
N PRO A 119 -12.73 57.44 -12.30
CA PRO A 119 -13.84 58.36 -12.41
C PRO A 119 -14.58 58.09 -13.73
N GLU A 120 -15.87 57.75 -13.60
CA GLU A 120 -16.83 57.66 -14.70
C GLU A 120 -16.87 59.01 -15.43
N GLY A 121 -16.51 59.00 -16.72
CA GLY A 121 -16.66 60.11 -17.66
C GLY A 121 -17.73 59.77 -18.68
#